data_AF-A0A098MBV3-F1
#
_entry.id   AF-A0A098MBV3-F1
#
_cell.length_a   1.000
_cell.length_b   1.000
_cell.length_c   1.000
_cell.angle_alpha   90.00
_cell.angle_beta   90.00
_cell.angle_gamma   90.00
#
_symmetry.space_group_name_H-M   'P 1'
#
loop_
_entity.id
_entity.type
_entity.pdbx_description
1 polymer ?
#
loop_
_entity_poly.entity_id
_entity_poly.type
_entity_poly.pdbx_seq_one_letter_code
_entity_poly.pdbx_strand_id
1 'polypeptide(L)'
;MLAIHKVHRKLAEIVEMNLDLNGNLLIGKVELQLILKLLRENYALVYTLDGLKELALHAYEMGDMDWQMDLCAQIDELEAQMI
;
A
#
# COMPACT_ATOMS: atom_id res chain seq x y z
N MET A 1 -10.15 1.76 -8.04
CA MET A 1 -9.61 0.46 -8.51
C MET A 1 -8.80 -0.12 -7.36
N LEU A 2 -8.80 -1.42 -7.08
CA LEU A 2 -7.89 -2.00 -6.08
C LEU A 2 -6.52 -2.18 -6.75
N ALA A 3 -5.65 -1.18 -6.62
CA ALA A 3 -4.30 -1.24 -7.14
C ALA A 3 -3.46 -2.24 -6.33
N ILE A 4 -2.97 -3.31 -6.96
CA ILE A 4 -2.17 -4.35 -6.29
C ILE A 4 -0.67 -4.10 -6.54
N HIS A 5 -0.09 -3.22 -5.70
CA HIS A 5 1.34 -2.95 -5.68
C HIS A 5 2.19 -4.22 -5.46
N LYS A 6 3.42 -4.20 -5.98
CA LYS A 6 4.39 -5.31 -5.90
C LYS A 6 4.65 -5.78 -4.46
N VAL A 7 4.58 -4.87 -3.49
CA VAL A 7 4.73 -5.20 -2.06
C VAL A 7 3.61 -6.11 -1.56
N HIS A 8 2.35 -5.88 -1.98
CA HIS A 8 1.24 -6.76 -1.61
C HIS A 8 1.43 -8.17 -2.19
N ARG A 9 1.90 -8.26 -3.44
CA ARG A 9 2.19 -9.55 -4.10
C ARG A 9 3.31 -10.30 -3.38
N LYS A 10 4.41 -9.61 -3.06
CA LYS A 10 5.53 -10.20 -2.30
C LYS A 10 5.13 -10.62 -0.89
N LEU A 11 4.28 -9.85 -0.20
CA LEU A 11 3.73 -10.23 1.10
C LEU A 11 2.86 -11.50 0.99
N ALA A 12 2.02 -11.59 -0.04
CA ALA A 12 1.21 -12.80 -0.27
C ALA A 12 2.08 -14.02 -0.57
N GLU A 13 3.06 -13.88 -1.48
CA GLU A 13 3.99 -14.96 -1.86
C GLU A 13 4.78 -15.48 -0.65
N ILE A 14 5.38 -14.59 0.15
CA ILE A 14 6.20 -15.03 1.28
C ILE A 14 5.37 -15.66 2.38
N VAL A 15 4.14 -15.17 2.62
CA VAL A 15 3.24 -15.77 3.59
C VAL A 15 2.85 -17.17 3.11
N GLU A 16 2.39 -17.31 1.86
CA GLU A 16 2.00 -18.60 1.28
C GLU A 16 3.13 -19.63 1.34
N MET A 17 4.37 -19.23 1.01
CA MET A 17 5.55 -20.11 1.07
C MET A 17 5.89 -20.59 2.48
N ASN A 18 5.40 -19.91 3.52
CA ASN A 18 5.73 -20.19 4.91
C ASN A 18 4.51 -20.61 5.75
N LEU A 19 3.38 -20.93 5.13
CA LEU A 19 2.22 -21.49 5.82
C LEU A 19 2.32 -23.02 5.91
N ASP A 20 1.97 -23.58 7.06
CA ASP A 20 1.69 -25.01 7.18
C ASP A 20 0.26 -25.35 6.71
N LEU A 21 -0.05 -26.65 6.67
CA LEU A 21 -1.39 -27.15 6.29
C LEU A 21 -2.51 -26.68 7.23
N ASN A 22 -2.18 -26.16 8.41
CA ASN A 22 -3.12 -25.65 9.40
C ASN A 22 -3.23 -24.11 9.39
N GLY A 23 -2.49 -23.43 8.52
CA GLY A 23 -2.44 -21.97 8.43
C GLY A 23 -1.52 -21.30 9.46
N ASN A 24 -0.60 -22.03 10.08
CA ASN A 24 0.42 -21.44 10.96
C ASN A 24 1.58 -20.90 10.12
N LEU A 25 1.98 -19.66 10.40
CA LEU A 25 3.13 -19.05 9.76
C LEU A 25 4.43 -19.57 10.39
N LEU A 26 5.13 -20.43 9.67
CA LEU A 26 6.40 -21.03 10.05
C LEU A 26 7.56 -20.29 9.38
N ILE A 27 8.06 -19.24 10.03
CA ILE A 27 9.12 -18.37 9.50
C ILE A 27 10.38 -18.42 10.35
N GLY A 28 11.53 -18.48 9.68
CA GLY A 28 12.84 -18.27 10.29
C GLY A 28 13.17 -16.79 10.46
N LYS A 29 14.35 -16.50 11.03
CA LYS A 29 14.80 -15.12 11.25
C LYS A 29 14.99 -14.34 9.95
N VAL A 30 15.36 -15.00 8.85
CA VAL A 30 15.62 -14.36 7.56
C VAL A 30 14.31 -13.95 6.90
N GLU A 31 13.33 -14.86 6.89
CA GLU A 31 11.99 -14.63 6.36
C GLU A 31 11.29 -13.54 7.16
N LEU A 32 11.43 -13.55 8.49
CA LEU A 32 10.90 -12.49 9.34
C LEU A 32 11.47 -11.11 9.00
N GLN A 33 12.78 -10.98 8.77
CA GLN A 33 13.38 -9.70 8.37
C GLN A 33 12.83 -9.21 7.02
N LEU A 34 12.63 -10.12 6.07
CA LEU A 34 12.05 -9.81 4.76
C LEU A 34 10.59 -9.37 4.89
N ILE A 35 9.77 -10.09 5.67
CA ILE A 35 8.37 -9.72 5.95
C ILE A 35 8.31 -8.34 6.61
N LEU A 36 9.14 -8.07 7.63
CA LEU A 36 9.15 -6.79 8.32
C LEU A 36 9.50 -5.63 7.39
N LYS A 37 10.44 -5.83 6.45
CA LYS A 37 10.75 -4.83 5.43
C LYS A 37 9.52 -4.58 4.53
N LEU A 38 8.91 -5.64 4.02
CA LEU A 38 7.73 -5.53 3.15
C LEU A 38 6.54 -4.89 3.87
N LEU A 39 6.32 -5.19 5.15
CA LEU A 39 5.27 -4.56 5.97
C LEU A 39 5.49 -3.07 6.15
N ARG A 40 6.74 -2.61 6.33
CA ARG A 40 7.06 -1.18 6.41
C ARG A 40 6.80 -0.46 5.08
N GLU A 41 7.21 -1.07 3.97
CA GLU A 41 6.93 -0.53 2.63
C GLU A 41 5.42 -0.46 2.37
N ASN A 42 4.68 -1.50 2.78
CA ASN A 42 3.22 -1.55 2.69
C ASN A 42 2.57 -0.43 3.51
N TYR A 43 3.01 -0.26 4.76
CA TYR A 43 2.51 0.79 5.63
C TYR A 43 2.73 2.18 5.04
N ALA A 44 3.94 2.47 4.55
CA ALA A 44 4.25 3.77 3.95
C ALA A 44 3.37 4.07 2.73
N LEU A 45 3.13 3.06 1.89
CA LEU A 45 2.25 3.16 0.72
C LEU A 45 0.81 3.50 1.12
N VAL A 46 0.25 2.72 2.06
CA VAL A 46 -1.13 2.90 2.54
C VAL A 46 -1.29 4.27 3.20
N TYR A 47 -0.37 4.62 4.11
CA TYR A 47 -0.41 5.89 4.81
C TYR A 47 -0.39 7.10 3.87
N THR A 48 0.47 7.05 2.84
CA THR A 48 0.57 8.14 1.86
C THR A 48 -0.70 8.24 1.01
N LEU A 49 -1.21 7.11 0.53
CA LEU A 49 -2.41 7.08 -0.32
C LEU A 49 -3.65 7.55 0.44
N ASP A 50 -3.83 7.09 1.68
CA ASP A 50 -4.96 7.50 2.52
C ASP A 50 -4.86 9.00 2.85
N GLY A 51 -3.67 9.49 3.21
CA GLY A 51 -3.45 10.92 3.46
C GLY A 51 -3.78 11.79 2.25
N LEU A 52 -3.37 11.38 1.04
CA LEU A 52 -3.70 12.10 -0.20
C LEU A 52 -5.22 12.10 -0.47
N LYS A 53 -5.91 10.98 -0.22
CA LYS A 53 -7.37 10.88 -0.40
C LYS A 53 -8.13 11.76 0.59
N GLU A 54 -7.70 11.78 1.85
CA GLU A 54 -8.28 12.66 2.88
C GLU A 54 -8.09 14.14 2.51
N LEU A 55 -6.87 14.52 2.08
CA LEU A 55 -6.60 15.88 1.63
C LEU A 55 -7.43 16.26 0.39
N ALA A 56 -7.58 15.37 -0.57
CA ALA A 56 -8.35 15.62 -1.78
C ALA A 56 -9.83 15.85 -1.46
N LEU A 57 -10.37 15.06 -0.52
CA LEU A 57 -11.72 15.26 0.00
C LEU A 57 -11.84 16.62 0.69
N HIS A 58 -10.87 17.00 1.53
CA HIS A 58 -10.89 18.29 2.22
C HIS A 58 -10.83 19.47 1.26
N ALA A 59 -9.99 19.40 0.22
CA ALA A 59 -9.89 20.41 -0.83
C ALA A 59 -11.23 20.58 -1.56
N TYR A 60 -11.88 19.46 -1.92
CA TYR A 60 -13.21 19.46 -2.51
C TYR A 60 -14.26 20.11 -1.60
N GLU A 61 -14.28 19.77 -0.30
CA GLU A 61 -15.21 20.32 0.68
C GLU A 61 -15.04 21.84 0.86
N MET A 62 -13.83 22.37 0.68
CA MET A 62 -13.53 23.80 0.71
C MET A 62 -13.80 24.52 -0.63
N GLY A 63 -14.11 23.78 -1.69
CA GLY A 63 -14.31 24.32 -3.04
C GLY A 63 -12.99 24.67 -3.76
N ASP A 64 -11.85 24.22 -3.25
CA ASP A 64 -10.54 24.41 -3.89
C ASP A 64 -10.30 23.30 -4.92
N MET A 65 -10.90 23.49 -6.10
CA MET A 65 -10.88 22.51 -7.18
C MET A 65 -9.49 22.34 -7.80
N ASP A 66 -8.68 23.40 -7.84
CA ASP A 66 -7.32 23.32 -8.38
C ASP A 66 -6.45 22.43 -7.47
N TRP A 67 -6.51 22.66 -6.15
CA TRP A 67 -5.79 21.82 -5.20
C TRP A 67 -6.31 20.37 -5.19
N GLN A 68 -7.62 20.18 -5.30
CA GLN A 68 -8.21 18.85 -5.41
C GLN A 68 -7.71 18.10 -6.66
N MET A 69 -7.62 18.79 -7.81
CA MET A 69 -7.10 18.20 -9.04
C MET A 69 -5.62 17.81 -8.93
N ASP A 70 -4.79 18.65 -8.31
CA ASP A 70 -3.38 18.35 -8.06
C ASP A 70 -3.19 17.14 -7.14
N LEU A 71 -4.04 16.98 -6.13
CA LEU A 71 -4.03 15.82 -5.24
C LEU A 71 -4.51 14.55 -5.95
N CYS A 72 -5.54 14.66 -6.79
CA CYS A 72 -5.98 13.54 -7.64
C CYS A 72 -4.89 13.09 -8.61
N ALA A 73 -4.15 14.02 -9.22
CA ALA A 73 -3.04 13.68 -10.11
C ALA A 73 -1.92 12.92 -9.37
N GLN A 74 -1.61 13.31 -8.13
CA GLN A 74 -0.63 12.58 -7.29
C GLN A 74 -1.12 11.18 -6.92
N ILE A 75 -2.42 11.01 -6.65
CA ILE A 75 -3.03 9.70 -6.41
C ILE A 75 -2.91 8.82 -7.66
N ASP A 76 -3.25 9.36 -8.83
CA ASP A 76 -3.16 8.64 -10.10
C ASP A 76 -1.72 8.22 -10.43
N GLU A 77 -0.75 9.10 -10.18
CA GLU A 77 0.67 8.78 -10.36
C GLU A 77 1.11 7.66 -9.41
N LEU A 78 0.72 7.73 -8.13
CA LEU A 78 1.05 6.71 -7.14
C LEU A 78 0.41 5.37 -7.49
N GLU A 79 -0.86 5.37 -7.93
CA GLU A 79 -1.58 4.16 -8.38
C GLU A 79 -0.98 3.59 -9.67
N ALA A 80 -0.50 4.42 -10.60
CA ALA A 80 0.19 3.96 -11.81
C ALA A 80 1.50 3.21 -11.52
N GLN A 81 2.20 3.58 -10.44
CA GLN A 81 3.39 2.86 -9.97
C GLN A 81 3.07 1.49 -9.36
N MET A 82 1.79 1.17 -9.10
CA MET A 82 1.36 -0.08 -8.48
C MET A 82 1.05 -1.22 -9.44
N ILE A 83 0.98 -0.97 -10.76
CA ILE A 83 0.62 -1.98 -11.77
C ILE A 83 1.83 -2.84 -12.19
#